data_AF-A0A7C1I5G2-F1
#
_entry.id   AF-A0A7C1I5G2-F1
#
_cell.length_a   1.000
_cell.length_b   1.000
_cell.length_c   1.000
_cell.angle_alpha   90.00
_cell.angle_beta   90.00
_cell.angle_gamma   90.00
#
_symmetry.space_group_name_H-M   'P 1'
#
loop_
_entity.id
_entity.type
_entity.pdbx_description
1 polymer ?
#
loop_
_entity_poly.entity_id
_entity_poly.type
_entity_poly.pdbx_seq_one_letter_code
_entity_poly.pdbx_strand_id
1 'polypeptide(L)' 'MPEKLKFFDIKEKKPFETDKYEVVVKETKRGKIRIAFAVSPFTGKKVARILGPVKEEKK' A
#
# COMPACT_ATOMS: atom_id res chain seq x y z
N MET A 1 13.92 6.89 -6.55
CA MET A 1 14.12 6.43 -5.16
C MET A 1 12.86 5.69 -4.74
N PRO A 2 12.93 4.54 -4.04
CA PRO A 2 11.72 3.90 -3.54
C PRO A 2 11.06 4.85 -2.53
N GLU A 3 9.83 5.27 -2.82
CA GLU A 3 9.10 6.19 -1.95
C GLU A 3 8.71 5.45 -0.67
N LYS A 4 9.13 5.94 0.50
CA LYS A 4 8.68 5.36 1.77
C LYS A 4 7.18 5.61 1.91
N LEU A 5 6.43 4.53 2.08
CA LEU A 5 5.00 4.62 2.37
C LEU A 5 4.75 4.41 3.86
N LYS A 6 3.91 5.29 4.42
CA LYS A 6 3.40 5.15 5.79
C LYS A 6 2.26 4.15 5.85
N PHE A 7 2.46 3.03 6.53
CA PHE A 7 1.42 2.05 6.81
C PHE A 7 0.93 2.22 8.25
N PHE A 8 -0.27 1.70 8.52
CA PHE A 8 -0.83 1.69 9.86
C PHE A 8 -1.11 0.25 10.27
N ASP A 9 -0.38 -0.24 11.27
CA ASP A 9 -0.67 -1.54 11.84
C ASP A 9 -1.88 -1.41 12.77
N ILE A 10 -3.03 -1.93 12.32
CA ILE A 10 -4.28 -1.89 13.08
C ILE A 10 -4.17 -2.70 14.39
N LYS A 11 -3.33 -3.75 14.42
CA LYS A 11 -3.17 -4.59 15.62
C LYS A 11 -2.38 -3.87 16.70
N GLU A 12 -1.26 -3.26 16.32
CA GLU A 12 -0.44 -2.47 17.25
C GLU A 12 -0.95 -1.03 17.44
N LYS A 13 -1.91 -0.61 16.61
CA LYS A 13 -2.41 0.78 16.52
C LYS A 13 -1.27 1.79 16.31
N LYS A 14 -0.22 1.38 15.61
CA LYS A 14 1.00 2.16 15.39
C LYS A 14 1.24 2.39 13.89
N PRO A 15 1.58 3.62 13.49
CA PRO A 15 2.10 3.85 12.15
C PRO A 15 3.54 3.36 12.01
N PHE A 16 3.91 2.92 10.81
CA PHE A 16 5.30 2.66 10.42
C PHE A 16 5.55 3.09 8.98
N GLU A 17 6.80 3.37 8.64
CA GLU A 17 7.20 3.74 7.30
C GLU A 17 8.15 2.69 6.74
N THR A 18 7.92 2.28 5.49
CA THR A 18 8.78 1.31 4.82
C THR A 18 8.81 1.58 3.32
N ASP A 19 9.99 1.37 2.74
CA ASP A 19 10.25 1.28 1.31
C ASP A 19 10.11 -0.17 0.80
N LYS A 20 10.04 -1.15 1.71
CA LYS A 20 9.80 -2.57 1.41
C LYS A 20 8.31 -2.88 1.40
N TYR A 21 7.68 -2.64 0.26
CA TYR A 21 6.29 -3.00 0.01
C TYR A 21 6.10 -3.46 -1.44
N GLU A 22 5.06 -4.25 -1.65
CA GLU A 22 4.66 -4.75 -2.95
C GLU A 22 3.40 -4.00 -3.41
N VAL A 23 3.44 -3.36 -4.57
CA VAL A 23 2.25 -2.71 -5.14
C VAL A 23 1.59 -3.65 -6.12
N VAL A 24 0.33 -3.99 -5.85
CA VAL A 24 -0.50 -4.75 -6.79
C VAL A 24 -1.54 -3.82 -7.40
N VAL A 25 -1.77 -4.00 -8.70
CA VAL A 25 -2.87 -3.36 -9.40
C VAL A 25 -4.01 -4.36 -9.48
N LYS A 26 -5.18 -3.97 -8.97
CA LYS A 26 -6.39 -4.79 -9.07
C LYS A 26 -7.41 -4.09 -9.95
N GLU A 27 -7.92 -4.81 -10.94
CA GLU A 27 -9.00 -4.33 -11.78
C GLU A 27 -10.35 -4.54 -11.08
N THR A 28 -11.16 -3.48 -11.05
CA THR A 28 -12.50 -3.50 -10.48
C THR A 28 -13.49 -2.92 -11.49
N LYS A 29 -14.79 -3.10 -11.28
CA LYS A 29 -15.84 -2.51 -12.14
C LYS A 29 -15.75 -0.98 -12.29
N ARG A 30 -15.05 -0.29 -11.39
CA ARG A 30 -14.85 1.18 -11.41
C ARG A 30 -13.47 1.60 -11.92
N GLY A 31 -12.67 0.66 -12.42
CA GLY A 31 -11.31 0.88 -12.91
C GLY A 31 -10.24 0.16 -12.10
N LYS A 32 -8.98 0.42 -12.45
CA LYS A 32 -7.80 -0.18 -11.82
C LYS A 32 -7.43 0.57 -10.54
N ILE A 33 -7.22 -0.15 -9.43
CA ILE A 33 -6.79 0.41 -8.14
C ILE A 33 -5.41 -0.12 -7.76
N ARG A 34 -4.58 0.74 -7.18
CA ARG A 34 -3.26 0.39 -6.63
C ARG A 34 -3.38 0.13 -5.14
N ILE A 35 -2.88 -1.03 -4.72
CA ILE A 35 -2.83 -1.43 -3.31
C ILE A 35 -1.39 -1.79 -2.99
N ALA A 36 -0.80 -1.11 -2.01
CA ALA A 36 0.51 -1.43 -1.48
C ALA A 36 0.37 -2.40 -0.30
N PHE A 37 1.17 -3.46 -0.29
CA PHE A 37 1.24 -4.46 0.76
C PHE A 37 2.62 -4.41 1.40
N ALA A 38 2.68 -4.14 2.70
CA ALA A 38 3.91 -4.14 3.48
C ALA A 38 3.83 -5.17 4.61
N VAL A 39 4.97 -5.71 5.03
CA VAL A 39 5.05 -6.49 6.27
C VAL A 39 5.31 -5.54 7.42
N SER A 40 4.46 -5.56 8.44
CA SER A 40 4.66 -4.78 9.66
C SER A 40 5.89 -5.27 10.42
N PRO A 41 6.84 -4.39 10.78
CA PRO A 41 7.99 -4.76 11.60
C PRO A 41 7.60 -5.09 13.04
N PHE A 42 6.41 -4.68 13.48
CA PHE A 42 5.94 -4.92 14.84
C PHE A 42 5.26 -6.27 15.01
N THR A 43 4.45 -6.69 14.02
CA THR A 43 3.63 -7.90 14.14
C THR A 43 3.98 -9.00 13.14
N GLY A 44 4.88 -8.72 12.18
CA GLY A 44 5.20 -9.63 11.07
C GLY A 44 4.04 -9.86 10.10
N LYS A 45 2.96 -9.11 10.21
CA LYS A 45 1.74 -9.31 9.40
C LYS A 45 1.74 -8.41 8.18
N LYS A 46 1.13 -8.90 7.09
CA LYS A 46 0.88 -8.09 5.90
C LYS A 46 -0.20 -7.05 6.19
N VAL A 47 0.10 -5.80 5.89
CA VAL A 47 -0.77 -4.63 6.00
C VAL A 47 -0.97 -4.06 4.60
N ALA A 48 -2.23 -3.79 4.25
CA ALA A 48 -2.59 -3.19 2.97
C ALA A 48 -2.84 -1.70 3.10
N ARG A 49 -2.33 -0.91 2.15
CA ARG A 49 -2.64 0.52 1.99
C ARG A 49 -3.15 0.77 0.58
N ILE A 50 -4.34 1.32 0.47
CA ILE A 50 -4.90 1.75 -0.82
C ILE A 50 -4.19 3.04 -1.24
N LEU A 51 -3.52 3.02 -2.39
CA LEU A 51 -2.88 4.19 -3.00
C LEU A 51 -3.86 4.99 -3.88
N GLY A 52 -5.01 4.40 -4.21
CA GLY A 52 -6.04 5.00 -5.03
C GLY A 52 -6.05 4.46 -6.47
N PRO A 53 -6.83 5.06 -7.37
CA PRO A 53 -6.92 4.61 -8.75
C PRO A 53 -5.56 4.71 -9.44
N VAL A 54 -5.34 3.80 -10.40
CA VAL A 54 -4.32 4.04 -11.43
C VAL A 54 -4.82 5.24 -12.22
N LYS A 55 -4.26 6.42 -11.98
CA LYS A 55 -4.37 7.51 -12.94
C LYS A 55 -3.57 7.04 -14.14
N GLU A 56 -4.25 6.60 -15.19
CA GLU A 56 -3.70 6.74 -16.52
C GLU A 56 -3.50 8.24 -16.69
N GLU A 57 -2.24 8.70 -16.65
CA GLU A 57 -1.92 10.05 -17.10
C GLU A 57 -2.44 10.12 -18.54
N LYS A 58 -3.58 10.79 -18.73
CA LYS A 58 -4.01 11.23 -20.05
C LYS A 58 -2.94 12.20 -20.51
N LYS A 59 -2.06 11.70 -21.36
CA LYS A 59 -1.04 12.44 -22.08
C LYS A 59 -1.70 13.32 -23.15
#